data_AF-A0A520ZW57-F1
#
_entry.id   AF-A0A520ZW57-F1
#
_cell.length_a   1.000
_cell.length_b   1.000
_cell.length_c   1.000
_cell.angle_alpha   90.00
_cell.angle_beta   90.00
_cell.angle_gamma   90.00
#
_symmetry.space_group_name_H-M   'P 1'
#
loop_
_entity.id
_entity.type
_entity.pdbx_description
1 polymer ?
#
loop_
_entity_poly.entity_id
_entity_poly.type
_entity_poly.pdbx_seq_one_letter_code
_entity_poly.pdbx_strand_id
1 'polypeptide(L)'
;MNLLPDGRYSIFGNDMVRGYNKTGNVLVEKGVSDIYIYDPATDTVTQPYSAVMRAEKIGSLSQGRSRVLANGDVYIEQTDSARLLRISDKEVRWEYVNAVSENTVGALHWSRYLTDKEVNLRWLNDLICK
;
A
#
# COMPACT_ATOMS: atom_id res chain seq x y z
N MET A 1 -6.51 -6.48 -3.44
CA MET A 1 -5.97 -7.79 -3.85
C MET A 1 -5.37 -7.66 -5.23
N ASN A 2 -4.19 -8.26 -5.47
CA ASN A 2 -3.53 -8.29 -6.77
C ASN A 2 -2.98 -9.70 -7.04
N LEU A 3 -3.02 -10.15 -8.29
CA LEU A 3 -2.37 -11.38 -8.73
C LEU A 3 -0.85 -11.14 -8.90
N LEU A 4 -0.03 -12.04 -8.39
CA LEU A 4 1.41 -12.07 -8.59
C LEU A 4 1.77 -12.95 -9.80
N PRO A 5 2.92 -12.73 -10.46
CA PRO A 5 3.30 -13.48 -11.67
C PRO A 5 3.42 -15.00 -11.49
N ASP A 6 3.64 -15.45 -10.25
CA ASP A 6 3.78 -16.86 -9.88
C ASP A 6 2.46 -17.53 -9.46
N GLY A 7 1.33 -16.85 -9.65
CA GLY A 7 0.00 -17.39 -9.33
C GLY A 7 -0.46 -17.15 -7.88
N ARG A 8 0.39 -16.54 -7.04
CA ARG A 8 0.02 -16.13 -5.68
C ARG A 8 -0.79 -14.82 -5.68
N TYR A 9 -1.41 -14.50 -4.56
CA TYR A 9 -2.19 -13.26 -4.40
C TYR A 9 -1.59 -12.38 -3.31
N SER A 10 -1.41 -11.10 -3.60
CA SER A 10 -1.11 -10.09 -2.57
C SER A 10 -2.39 -9.37 -2.12
N ILE A 11 -2.58 -9.25 -0.82
CA ILE A 11 -3.77 -8.67 -0.20
C ILE A 11 -3.29 -7.59 0.77
N PHE A 12 -3.78 -6.36 0.58
CA PHE A 12 -3.66 -5.32 1.59
C PHE A 12 -4.76 -5.55 2.62
N GLY A 13 -4.39 -6.03 3.80
CA GLY A 13 -5.30 -6.24 4.90
C GLY A 13 -5.34 -5.01 5.77
N ASN A 14 -6.47 -4.30 5.77
CA ASN A 14 -6.68 -3.22 6.73
C ASN A 14 -6.66 -3.73 8.17
N ASP A 15 -6.98 -5.02 8.38
CA ASP A 15 -7.11 -5.68 9.68
C ASP A 15 -8.06 -4.93 10.61
N MET A 16 -9.12 -4.39 10.03
CA MET A 16 -10.16 -3.67 10.74
C MET A 16 -11.30 -4.62 11.10
N VAL A 17 -11.60 -4.69 12.39
CA VAL A 17 -12.80 -5.33 12.92
C VAL A 17 -13.90 -4.28 13.03
N ARG A 18 -15.01 -4.53 12.34
CA ARG A 18 -16.19 -3.69 12.48
C ARG A 18 -16.84 -3.94 13.83
N GLY A 19 -16.80 -2.94 14.71
CA GLY A 19 -17.59 -2.96 15.93
C GLY A 19 -19.06 -2.74 15.58
N TYR A 20 -19.90 -3.76 15.77
CA TYR A 20 -21.36 -3.62 15.61
C TYR A 20 -22.04 -2.90 16.80
N ASN A 21 -21.27 -2.51 17.83
CA ASN A 21 -21.72 -1.77 19.02
C ASN A 21 -21.15 -0.33 19.03
N LYS A 22 -21.44 0.46 20.07
CA LYS A 22 -21.01 1.87 20.27
C LYS A 22 -19.49 2.15 20.22
N THR A 23 -18.65 1.12 20.08
CA THR A 23 -17.18 1.21 20.11
C THR A 23 -16.56 1.63 18.77
N GLY A 24 -17.30 1.55 17.66
CA GLY A 24 -16.80 1.88 16.32
C GLY A 24 -15.86 0.84 15.71
N ASN A 25 -15.29 1.15 14.55
CA ASN A 25 -14.30 0.30 13.87
C ASN A 25 -12.95 0.35 14.59
N VAL A 26 -12.32 -0.81 14.78
CA VAL A 26 -11.03 -0.91 15.49
C VAL A 26 -10.08 -1.78 14.68
N LEU A 27 -8.81 -1.38 14.58
CA LEU A 27 -7.75 -2.23 14.01
C LEU A 27 -7.38 -3.34 14.99
N VAL A 28 -7.15 -4.56 14.50
CA VAL A 28 -6.69 -5.71 15.31
C VAL A 28 -5.40 -5.34 16.07
N GLU A 29 -4.46 -4.69 15.39
CA GLU A 29 -3.30 -4.05 16.00
C GLU A 29 -3.39 -2.53 15.76
N LYS A 30 -3.26 -1.72 16.83
CA LYS A 30 -3.44 -0.27 16.73
C LYS A 30 -2.43 0.34 15.77
N GLY A 31 -2.94 0.93 14.68
CA GLY A 31 -2.16 1.66 13.69
C GLY A 31 -1.38 0.77 12.73
N VAL A 32 -1.75 -0.51 12.60
CA VAL A 32 -1.05 -1.45 11.73
C VAL A 32 -2.05 -2.15 10.82
N SER A 33 -1.74 -2.09 9.52
CA SER A 33 -2.28 -2.95 8.46
C SER A 33 -1.15 -3.88 8.01
N ASP A 34 -1.45 -4.86 7.16
CA ASP A 34 -0.40 -5.75 6.65
C ASP A 34 -0.59 -6.12 5.18
N ILE A 35 0.44 -6.73 4.61
CA ILE A 35 0.48 -7.27 3.26
C ILE A 35 0.57 -8.79 3.37
N TYR A 36 -0.55 -9.44 3.08
CA TYR A 36 -0.65 -10.89 3.07
C TYR A 36 -0.35 -11.42 1.68
N ILE A 37 0.48 -12.45 1.60
CA ILE A 37 0.71 -13.23 0.39
C ILE A 37 0.07 -14.60 0.57
N TYR A 38 -0.99 -14.87 -0.19
CA TYR A 38 -1.68 -16.15 -0.22
C TYR A 38 -1.18 -17.01 -1.40
N ASP A 39 -0.81 -18.25 -1.11
CA ASP A 39 -0.44 -19.25 -2.11
C ASP A 39 -1.54 -20.33 -2.21
N PRO A 40 -2.31 -20.36 -3.31
CA PRO A 40 -3.39 -21.33 -3.49
C PRO A 40 -2.88 -22.76 -3.74
N ALA A 41 -1.62 -22.94 -4.16
CA ALA A 41 -1.07 -24.26 -4.42
C ALA A 41 -0.76 -25.01 -3.12
N THR A 42 -0.42 -24.27 -2.07
CA THR A 42 -0.06 -24.83 -0.76
C THR A 42 -1.08 -24.52 0.34
N ASP A 43 -2.08 -23.69 0.04
CA ASP A 43 -3.06 -23.14 0.99
C ASP A 43 -2.39 -22.43 2.18
N THR A 44 -1.36 -21.63 1.89
CA THR A 44 -0.58 -20.92 2.92
C THR A 44 -0.68 -19.41 2.79
N VAL A 45 -0.57 -18.73 3.93
CA VAL A 45 -0.51 -17.27 4.01
C VAL A 45 0.78 -16.86 4.68
N THR A 46 1.48 -15.88 4.11
CA THR A 46 2.70 -15.28 4.67
C THR A 46 2.57 -13.76 4.76
N GLN A 47 3.34 -13.13 5.65
CA GLN A 47 3.35 -11.68 5.89
C GLN A 47 4.79 -11.14 5.84
N PRO A 48 5.45 -11.17 4.67
CA PRO A 48 6.89 -10.91 4.54
C PRO A 48 7.30 -9.47 4.91
N TYR A 49 6.36 -8.52 4.89
CA TYR A 49 6.63 -7.11 5.17
C TYR A 49 6.23 -6.67 6.58
N SER A 50 5.71 -7.59 7.40
CA SER A 50 5.05 -7.26 8.67
C SER A 50 5.96 -6.57 9.69
N ALA A 51 7.28 -6.84 9.63
CA ALA A 51 8.26 -6.16 10.48
C ALA A 51 8.30 -4.65 10.20
N VAL A 52 8.41 -4.27 8.93
CA VAL A 52 8.44 -2.86 8.49
C VAL A 52 7.08 -2.20 8.72
N MET A 53 5.98 -2.89 8.38
CA MET A 53 4.62 -2.37 8.60
C MET A 53 4.38 -1.97 10.06
N ARG A 54 4.83 -2.80 11.02
CA ARG A 54 4.71 -2.53 12.46
C ARG A 54 5.66 -1.45 12.94
N ALA A 55 6.93 -1.50 12.52
CA ALA A 55 7.96 -0.54 12.93
C ALA A 55 7.56 0.89 12.54
N GLU A 56 6.98 1.04 11.35
CA GLU A 56 6.63 2.33 10.73
C GLU A 56 5.17 2.73 10.94
N LYS A 57 4.40 1.94 11.72
CA LYS A 57 2.97 2.16 12.00
C LYS A 57 2.15 2.44 10.74
N ILE A 58 2.34 1.59 9.73
CA ILE A 58 1.63 1.68 8.45
C ILE A 58 0.27 1.01 8.63
N GLY A 59 -0.74 1.79 8.99
CA GLY A 59 -2.12 1.34 9.12
C GLY A 59 -3.12 2.21 8.38
N SER A 60 -4.17 1.60 7.84
CA SER A 60 -5.31 2.30 7.23
C SER A 60 -6.60 1.69 7.76
N LEU A 61 -7.45 2.49 8.42
CA LEU A 61 -8.73 2.04 8.98
C LEU A 61 -9.70 1.61 7.87
N SER A 62 -9.66 2.35 6.77
CA SER A 62 -10.42 2.08 5.56
C SER A 62 -9.55 2.36 4.33
N GLN A 63 -10.06 2.01 3.15
CA GLN A 63 -9.39 2.31 1.89
C GLN A 63 -7.93 1.83 1.87
N GLY A 64 -7.12 2.44 1.00
CA GLY A 64 -5.74 2.08 0.81
C GLY A 64 -5.55 0.80 -0.01
N ARG A 65 -4.31 0.61 -0.45
CA ARG A 65 -3.92 -0.51 -1.30
C ARG A 65 -2.42 -0.69 -1.27
N SER A 66 -2.01 -1.88 -1.70
CA SER A 66 -0.62 -2.18 -1.98
C SER A 66 -0.45 -2.79 -3.36
N ARG A 67 0.80 -2.78 -3.85
CA ARG A 67 1.26 -3.52 -5.02
C ARG A 67 2.69 -4.00 -4.78
N VAL A 68 2.88 -5.32 -4.78
CA VAL A 68 4.21 -5.93 -4.83
C VAL A 68 4.81 -5.67 -6.21
N LEU A 69 6.03 -5.13 -6.25
CA LEU A 69 6.77 -4.77 -7.45
C LEU A 69 7.70 -5.91 -7.87
N ALA A 70 8.17 -5.88 -9.12
CA ALA A 70 9.01 -6.94 -9.69
C ALA A 70 10.32 -7.19 -8.93
N ASN A 71 10.82 -6.19 -8.20
CA ASN A 71 12.03 -6.30 -7.39
C ASN A 71 11.76 -6.75 -5.94
N GLY A 72 10.53 -7.13 -5.61
CA GLY A 72 10.14 -7.56 -4.26
C GLY A 72 9.79 -6.43 -3.29
N ASP A 73 9.93 -5.16 -3.68
CA ASP A 73 9.42 -4.05 -2.89
C ASP A 73 7.89 -3.99 -2.95
N VAL A 74 7.27 -3.22 -2.06
CA VAL A 74 5.83 -2.95 -2.07
C VAL A 74 5.58 -1.45 -2.14
N TYR A 75 4.82 -1.04 -3.14
CA TYR A 75 4.16 0.26 -3.14
C TYR A 75 2.91 0.19 -2.26
N ILE A 76 2.73 1.17 -1.39
CA ILE A 76 1.58 1.30 -0.49
C ILE A 76 0.98 2.69 -0.69
N GLU A 77 -0.33 2.74 -0.84
CA GLU A 77 -1.10 3.98 -0.80
C GLU A 77 -2.03 3.93 0.41
N GLN A 78 -1.88 4.91 1.29
CA GLN A 78 -2.74 5.11 2.45
C GLN A 78 -3.63 6.33 2.17
N THR A 79 -4.84 6.06 1.65
CA THR A 79 -5.81 7.11 1.31
C THR A 79 -6.15 7.96 2.53
N ASP A 80 -6.43 7.30 3.67
CA ASP A 80 -6.88 7.94 4.91
C ASP A 80 -5.82 8.86 5.54
N SER A 81 -4.54 8.66 5.22
CA SER A 81 -3.43 9.48 5.74
C SER A 81 -2.74 10.35 4.68
N ALA A 82 -3.27 10.39 3.45
CA ALA A 82 -2.67 11.12 2.32
C ALA A 82 -1.18 10.81 2.11
N ARG A 83 -0.79 9.56 2.37
CA ARG A 83 0.60 9.08 2.35
C ARG A 83 0.80 7.98 1.32
N LEU A 84 1.86 8.09 0.55
CA LEU A 84 2.38 7.05 -0.34
C LEU A 84 3.72 6.56 0.20
N LEU A 85 3.96 5.26 0.11
CA LEU A 85 5.23 4.68 0.50
C LEU A 85 5.70 3.65 -0.52
N ARG A 86 7.00 3.44 -0.55
CA ARG A 86 7.59 2.18 -1.03
C ARG A 86 8.43 1.59 0.08
N ILE A 87 8.24 0.32 0.35
CA ILE A 87 8.99 -0.43 1.35
C ILE A 87 9.65 -1.65 0.71
N SER A 88 10.73 -2.11 1.30
CA SER A 88 11.22 -3.48 1.14
C SER A 88 10.77 -4.34 2.33
N ASP A 89 11.20 -5.59 2.41
CA ASP A 89 11.04 -6.44 3.59
C ASP A 89 11.85 -5.96 4.82
N LYS A 90 12.73 -4.97 4.64
CA LYS A 90 13.68 -4.50 5.68
C LYS A 90 13.50 -3.05 6.08
N GLU A 91 13.10 -2.18 5.16
CA GLU A 91 13.11 -0.74 5.38
C GLU A 91 12.15 0.01 4.44
N VAL A 92 11.83 1.26 4.81
CA VAL A 92 11.19 2.23 3.92
C VAL A 92 12.20 2.71 2.88
N ARG A 93 11.84 2.62 1.60
CA ARG A 93 12.65 3.12 0.47
C ARG A 93 12.41 4.60 0.24
N TRP A 94 11.15 5.01 0.27
CA TRP A 94 10.75 6.40 0.18
C TRP A 94 9.32 6.57 0.70
N GLU A 95 9.02 7.82 1.03
CA GLU A 95 7.71 8.28 1.45
C GLU A 95 7.36 9.57 0.72
N TYR A 96 6.09 9.74 0.42
CA TYR A 96 5.52 10.97 -0.09
C TYR A 96 4.22 11.29 0.65
N VAL A 97 4.08 12.55 1.06
CA VAL A 97 2.83 13.10 1.59
C VAL A 97 2.41 14.25 0.70
N ASN A 98 1.14 14.31 0.33
CA ASN A 98 0.59 15.39 -0.48
C ASN A 98 0.38 16.67 0.35
N ALA A 99 1.46 17.28 0.84
CA ALA A 99 1.38 18.45 1.70
C ALA A 99 0.95 19.71 0.94
N VAL A 100 -0.05 20.42 1.46
CA VAL A 100 -0.53 21.72 0.98
C VAL A 100 0.01 22.85 1.86
N SER A 101 0.12 22.61 3.16
CA SER A 101 0.76 23.49 4.14
C SER A 101 1.32 22.64 5.30
N GLU A 102 1.99 23.27 6.28
CA GLU A 102 2.51 22.56 7.46
C GLU A 102 1.45 21.72 8.19
N ASN A 103 0.19 22.15 8.18
CA ASN A 103 -0.92 21.50 8.90
C ASN A 103 -2.03 21.00 7.96
N THR A 104 -1.78 20.92 6.66
CA THR A 104 -2.81 20.53 5.69
C THR A 104 -2.23 19.58 4.65
N VAL A 105 -2.85 18.41 4.53
CA VAL A 105 -2.57 17.44 3.47
C VAL A 105 -3.73 17.42 2.48
N GLY A 106 -3.40 17.39 1.20
CA GLY A 106 -4.34 17.20 0.11
C GLY A 106 -4.76 15.74 0.02
N ALA A 107 -6.00 15.51 -0.38
CA ALA A 107 -6.51 14.16 -0.53
C ALA A 107 -5.70 13.36 -1.55
N LEU A 108 -5.45 12.09 -1.24
CA LEU A 108 -5.10 11.08 -2.23
C LEU A 108 -6.37 10.31 -2.59
N HIS A 109 -6.41 9.77 -3.81
CA HIS A 109 -7.55 8.95 -4.21
C HIS A 109 -7.08 7.78 -5.06
N TRP A 110 -6.79 6.66 -4.39
CA TRP A 110 -6.44 5.39 -5.04
C TRP A 110 -5.35 5.59 -6.11
N SER A 111 -4.20 6.12 -5.71
CA SER A 111 -3.06 6.26 -6.60
C SER A 111 -2.52 4.90 -7.06
N ARG A 112 -1.85 4.85 -8.22
CA ARG A 112 -1.27 3.63 -8.79
C ARG A 112 0.21 3.81 -9.05
N TYR A 113 0.98 2.77 -8.77
CA TYR A 113 2.34 2.65 -9.27
C TYR A 113 2.30 1.91 -10.60
N LEU A 114 2.59 2.59 -11.70
CA LEU A 114 2.54 2.03 -13.06
C LEU A 114 3.96 1.87 -13.60
N THR A 115 4.22 0.74 -14.26
CA THR A 115 5.51 0.50 -14.92
C THR A 115 5.45 0.87 -16.40
N ASP A 116 6.61 1.02 -17.01
CA ASP A 116 6.79 1.20 -18.46
C ASP A 116 6.20 0.06 -19.30
N LYS A 117 6.07 -1.14 -18.72
CA LYS A 117 5.39 -2.28 -19.36
C LYS A 117 3.88 -2.15 -19.39
N GLU A 118 3.30 -1.36 -18.50
CA GLU A 118 1.84 -1.19 -18.37
C GLU A 118 1.33 0.05 -19.08
N VAL A 119 2.17 1.08 -19.16
CA VAL A 119 1.83 2.35 -19.80
C VAL A 119 2.92 2.71 -20.78
N ASN A 120 2.54 2.93 -22.04
CA ASN A 120 3.45 3.52 -23.01
C ASN A 120 3.74 4.96 -22.59
N LEU A 121 4.98 5.22 -22.18
CA LEU A 121 5.45 6.51 -21.69
C LEU A 121 6.03 7.42 -22.80
N ARG A 122 5.98 7.03 -24.08
CA ARG A 122 6.57 7.83 -25.18
C ARG A 122 6.02 9.26 -25.25
N TRP A 123 4.76 9.47 -24.84
CA TRP A 123 4.14 10.80 -24.78
C TRP A 123 4.85 11.78 -23.85
N LEU A 124 5.64 11.31 -22.87
CA LEU A 124 6.46 12.20 -22.03
C LEU A 124 7.53 12.92 -22.82
N ASN A 125 8.05 12.31 -23.89
CA ASN A 125 9.05 12.95 -24.75
C ASN A 125 8.45 14.12 -25.56
N ASP A 126 7.13 14.11 -25.78
CA ASP A 126 6.41 15.15 -26.49
C ASP A 126 5.97 16.30 -25.55
N LEU A 127 6.03 16.08 -24.22
CA LEU A 127 5.78 17.09 -23.19
C LEU A 127 7.04 17.95 -22.97
N ILE A 128 7.44 18.69 -24.00
CA ILE A 128 8.35 19.82 -23.79
C ILE A 128 7.50 20.98 -23.25
N CYS A 129 7.59 21.25 -21.94
CA CYS A 129 7.09 22.51 -21.40
C CYS A 129 7.86 23.65 -22.09
N LYS A 130 7.16 24.44 -22.90
CA LYS A 130 7.66 25.71 -23.44
C LYS A 130 7.59 26.80 -22.38
#